data_AF-A0A967LJ79-F1
#
_entry.id   AF-A0A967LJ79-F1
#
_cell.length_a   1.000
_cell.length_b   1.000
_cell.length_c   1.000
_cell.angle_alpha   90.00
_cell.angle_beta   90.00
_cell.angle_gamma   90.00
#
_symmetry.space_group_name_H-M   'P 1'
#
loop_
_entity.id
_entity.type
_entity.pdbx_description
1 polymer ?
#
loop_
_entity_poly.entity_id
_entity_poly.type
_entity_poly.pdbx_seq_one_letter_code
_entity_poly.pdbx_strand_id
1 'polypeptide(L)' 'FSEVRFHGDEERAATVYEGYQPLTGDDIADAVFYVANVPPHVDVLQLVVMPTDQRSAHLVHKE' A
#
# COMPACT_ATOMS: atom_id res chain seq x y z
N PHE A 1 -7.68 8.16 -3.90
CA PHE A 1 -6.66 8.91 -3.13
C PHE A 1 -5.95 9.94 -4.00
N SER A 2 -5.28 9.53 -5.08
CA SER A 2 -4.46 10.42 -5.92
C SER A 2 -5.23 11.60 -6.52
N GLU A 3 -6.45 11.41 -6.99
CA GLU A 3 -7.31 12.50 -7.50
C GLU A 3 -7.58 13.57 -6.45
N VAL A 4 -7.91 13.16 -5.21
CA VAL A 4 -8.10 14.10 -4.09
C VAL A 4 -6.80 14.82 -3.75
N ARG A 5 -5.68 14.10 -3.69
CA ARG A 5 -4.35 14.65 -3.40
C ARG A 5 -3.93 15.70 -4.44
N PHE A 6 -4.29 15.52 -5.70
CA PHE A 6 -3.98 16.43 -6.79
C PHE A 6 -5.16 17.32 -7.19
N HIS A 7 -6.12 17.52 -6.28
CA HIS A 7 -7.21 18.49 -6.45
C HIS A 7 -8.03 18.32 -7.73
N GLY A 8 -8.27 17.08 -8.16
CA GLY A 8 -9.02 16.76 -9.38
C GLY A 8 -8.19 16.73 -10.67
N ASP A 9 -6.86 16.86 -10.59
CA ASP A 9 -5.96 16.63 -11.72
C ASP A 9 -5.84 15.11 -12.00
N GLU A 10 -6.75 14.62 -12.85
CA GLU A 10 -6.88 13.21 -13.21
C GLU A 10 -5.67 12.68 -14.00
N GLU A 11 -5.11 13.48 -14.90
CA GLU A 11 -3.93 13.09 -15.69
C GLU A 11 -2.74 12.83 -14.77
N ARG A 12 -2.49 13.73 -13.83
CA ARG A 12 -1.42 13.53 -12.85
C ARG A 12 -1.71 12.36 -11.93
N ALA A 13 -2.97 12.19 -11.51
CA ALA A 13 -3.36 11.10 -10.62
C ALA A 13 -3.15 9.71 -11.25
N ALA A 14 -3.40 9.57 -12.56
CA ALA A 14 -3.22 8.34 -13.30
C ALA A 14 -1.75 7.86 -13.29
N THR A 15 -0.80 8.81 -13.39
CA THR A 15 0.64 8.48 -13.53
C THR A 15 1.33 8.01 -12.24
N VAL A 16 0.68 8.15 -11.07
CA VAL A 16 1.33 7.92 -9.76
C VAL A 16 1.93 6.52 -9.64
N TYR A 17 1.16 5.52 -10.08
CA TYR A 17 1.48 4.11 -9.92
C TYR A 17 2.09 3.48 -11.17
N GLU A 18 2.33 4.26 -12.22
CA GLU A 18 2.97 3.75 -13.44
C GLU A 18 4.38 3.23 -13.14
N GLY A 19 4.74 2.13 -13.80
CA GLY A 19 6.08 1.53 -13.76
C GLY A 19 6.33 0.54 -12.62
N TYR A 20 5.37 0.25 -11.74
CA TYR A 20 5.55 -0.77 -10.69
C TYR A 20 4.21 -1.33 -10.20
N GLN A 21 4.24 -2.41 -9.41
CA GLN A 21 3.03 -2.99 -8.83
C GLN A 21 2.78 -2.38 -7.44
N PRO A 22 1.77 -1.51 -7.25
CA PRO A 22 1.43 -0.99 -5.93
C PRO A 22 0.65 -2.03 -5.11
N LEU A 23 0.52 -1.75 -3.80
CA LEU A 23 -0.49 -2.42 -2.97
C LEU A 23 -1.88 -1.99 -3.40
N THR A 24 -2.80 -2.95 -3.33
CA THR A 24 -4.22 -2.80 -3.62
C THR A 24 -5.03 -2.84 -2.31
N GLY A 25 -6.34 -2.59 -2.42
CA GLY A 25 -7.24 -2.74 -1.29
C GLY A 25 -7.30 -4.18 -0.75
N ASP A 26 -7.21 -5.16 -1.65
CA ASP A 26 -7.27 -6.59 -1.30
C ASP A 26 -6.04 -7.02 -0.50
N ASP A 27 -4.85 -6.53 -0.88
CA ASP A 27 -3.61 -6.80 -0.11
C ASP A 27 -3.72 -6.34 1.35
N ILE A 28 -4.36 -5.19 1.58
CA ILE A 28 -4.57 -4.66 2.93
C ILE A 28 -5.67 -5.42 3.66
N ALA A 29 -6.74 -5.82 2.96
CA ALA A 29 -7.81 -6.63 3.55
C ALA A 29 -7.28 -7.97 4.06
N ASP A 30 -6.43 -8.64 3.28
CA ASP A 30 -5.78 -9.90 3.67
C ASP A 30 -4.84 -9.72 4.86
N ALA A 31 -4.04 -8.64 4.89
CA ALA A 31 -3.19 -8.34 6.03
C ALA A 31 -3.98 -8.13 7.32
N VAL A 32 -5.10 -7.40 7.24
CA VAL A 32 -6.03 -7.21 8.37
C VAL A 32 -6.65 -8.54 8.79
N PHE A 33 -7.07 -9.37 7.83
CA PHE A 33 -7.63 -10.69 8.11
C PHE A 33 -6.60 -11.56 8.85
N TYR A 34 -5.34 -11.57 8.42
CA TYR A 34 -4.27 -12.28 9.12
C TYR A 34 -4.13 -11.81 10.58
N VAL A 35 -4.05 -10.49 10.80
CA VAL A 35 -3.92 -9.92 12.15
C VAL A 35 -5.12 -10.26 13.02
N ALA A 36 -6.34 -10.24 12.47
CA ALA A 36 -7.55 -10.56 13.21
C ALA A 36 -7.65 -12.05 13.62
N ASN A 37 -6.93 -12.94 12.94
CA ASN A 37 -6.99 -14.40 13.14
C ASN A 37 -5.79 -14.97 13.91
N VAL A 38 -4.96 -14.13 14.52
CA VAL A 38 -3.85 -14.62 15.38
C VAL A 38 -4.40 -15.35 16.62
N PRO A 39 -3.65 -16.31 17.20
CA PRO A 39 -4.06 -16.99 18.42
C PRO A 39 -4.35 -16.03 19.58
N PRO A 40 -5.22 -16.37 20.55
CA PRO A 40 -5.64 -15.46 21.63
C PRO A 40 -4.53 -14.90 22.54
N HIS A 41 -3.34 -15.51 22.52
CA HIS A 41 -2.18 -15.08 23.32
C HIS A 41 -1.19 -14.23 22.52
N VAL A 42 -1.49 -13.92 21.25
CA VAL A 42 -0.64 -13.14 20.36
C VAL A 42 -1.20 -11.72 20.26
N ASP A 43 -0.33 -10.75 20.37
CA ASP A 43 -0.63 -9.33 20.17
C ASP A 43 0.26 -8.77 19.06
N VAL A 44 -0.36 -8.13 18.06
CA VAL A 44 0.33 -7.51 16.93
C VAL A 44 0.35 -6.00 17.14
N LEU A 45 1.44 -5.50 17.71
CA LEU A 45 1.58 -4.08 18.05
C LEU A 45 1.71 -3.17 16.82
N GLN A 46 2.39 -3.63 15.78
CA GLN A 46 2.60 -2.86 14.54
C GLN A 46 2.83 -3.79 13.35
N LEU A 47 2.16 -3.48 12.24
CA LEU A 47 2.40 -4.10 10.94
C LEU A 47 2.67 -2.99 9.91
N VAL A 48 3.83 -3.07 9.24
CA VAL A 48 4.20 -2.16 8.16
C VAL A 48 4.22 -2.96 6.86
N VAL A 49 3.38 -2.58 5.90
CA VAL A 49 3.21 -3.25 4.61
C VAL A 49 3.57 -2.28 3.50
N MET A 50 4.42 -2.72 2.57
CA MET A 50 4.91 -1.92 1.44
C MET A 50 4.97 -2.83 0.21
N PRO A 51 4.76 -2.29 -1.01
CA PRO A 51 5.06 -3.03 -2.23
C PRO A 51 6.54 -3.43 -2.26
N THR A 52 6.88 -4.58 -2.83
CA THR A 52 8.28 -5.04 -2.94
C THR A 52 9.16 -4.08 -3.74
N ASP A 53 8.58 -3.39 -4.71
CA ASP A 53 9.24 -2.36 -5.50
C ASP A 53 9.54 -1.09 -4.69
N GLN A 54 8.93 -0.92 -3.51
CA GLN A 54 9.09 0.23 -2.65
C GLN A 54 9.82 -0.14 -1.35
N ARG A 55 11.13 0.14 -1.32
CA ARG A 55 11.98 -0.13 -0.16
C ARG A 55 11.84 0.91 0.95
N SER A 56 11.44 2.14 0.61
CA SER A 56 11.18 3.22 1.57
C SER A 56 10.24 4.27 0.99
N ALA A 57 9.86 5.27 1.78
CA ALA A 57 9.06 6.40 1.32
C ALA A 57 9.71 7.19 0.15
N HIS A 58 11.02 7.05 -0.05
CA HIS A 58 11.79 7.81 -1.05
C HIS A 58 12.45 6.93 -2.11
N LEU A 59 12.34 5.60 -1.99
CA LEU A 59 12.99 4.66 -2.90
C LEU A 59 11.96 3.69 -3.45
N VAL A 60 11.57 3.91 -4.70
CA VAL A 60 10.68 3.07 -5.50
C VAL A 60 11.42 2.69 -6.78
N HIS A 61 11.48 1.41 -7.08
CA HIS A 61 11.92 0.90 -8.38
C HIS A 61 10.74 0.96 -9.35
N LYS A 62 10.94 1.62 -10.51
CA LYS A 62 9.98 1.65 -11.62
C LYS A 62 10.66 1.13 -12.88
N GLU A 63 10.00 0.29 -13.67
CA GLU A 63 10.43 -0.15 -15.00
C GLU A 63 10.34 0.97 -16.06
#